data_AF-A0A4Y2BYK3-F1
#
_entry.id   AF-A0A4Y2BYK3-F1
#
_cell.length_a   1.000
_cell.length_b   1.000
_cell.length_c   1.000
_cell.angle_alpha   90.00
_cell.angle_beta   90.00
_cell.angle_gamma   90.00
#
_symmetry.space_group_name_H-M   'P 1'
#
loop_
_entity.id
_entity.type
_entity.pdbx_description
1 polymer ?
#
loop_
_entity_poly.entity_id
_entity_poly.type
_entity_poly.pdbx_seq_one_letter_code
_entity_poly.pdbx_strand_id
1 'polypeptide(L)'
;MKYSPGVPKFPRYPDITLLDFFLWGYMKNIVYQSSIRDTDELKSRIAAAIQAADSAMLHRTWLEISYRLDVLHATNGVHIEIVE
;
A
#
# COMPACT_ATOMS: atom_id res chain seq x y z
N MET A 1 -21.63 10.00 29.42
CA MET A 1 -22.09 9.96 28.02
C MET A 1 -21.78 8.58 27.46
N LYS A 2 -22.81 7.90 26.97
CA LYS A 2 -22.83 6.48 26.58
C LYS A 2 -22.24 6.34 25.15
N TYR A 3 -21.53 5.25 24.88
CA TYR A 3 -20.88 4.97 23.59
C TYR A 3 -21.88 4.77 22.43
N SER A 4 -21.34 4.94 21.20
CA SER A 4 -21.74 4.32 19.90
C SER A 4 -22.43 5.23 18.88
N PRO A 5 -22.41 4.87 17.57
CA PRO A 5 -21.37 4.27 16.75
C PRO A 5 -21.34 5.02 15.39
N GLY A 6 -20.67 6.17 15.33
CA GLY A 6 -20.93 7.18 14.29
C GLY A 6 -19.85 7.38 13.24
N VAL A 7 -18.79 6.58 13.22
CA VAL A 7 -17.73 6.73 12.20
C VAL A 7 -17.83 5.55 11.23
N PRO A 8 -18.32 5.74 10.00
CA PRO A 8 -18.08 4.77 8.94
C PRO A 8 -16.56 4.67 8.78
N LYS A 9 -15.97 3.56 9.23
CA LYS A 9 -14.53 3.32 9.12
C LYS A 9 -14.26 2.88 7.67
N PHE A 10 -14.00 3.89 6.83
CA PHE A 10 -13.58 3.91 5.42
C PHE A 10 -14.12 2.82 4.47
N PRO A 11 -15.08 3.17 3.60
CA PRO A 11 -15.17 2.64 2.25
C PRO A 11 -14.84 3.79 1.30
N ARG A 12 -13.55 4.09 1.10
CA ARG A 12 -13.17 5.09 0.09
C ARG A 12 -12.14 4.66 -0.93
N TYR A 13 -11.36 3.61 -0.71
CA TYR A 13 -10.57 2.88 -1.72
C TYR A 13 -9.77 1.81 -0.94
N PRO A 14 -10.32 0.61 -0.74
CA PRO A 14 -9.59 -0.47 -0.05
C PRO A 14 -8.25 -0.74 -0.75
N ASP A 15 -8.21 -0.61 -2.08
CA ASP A 15 -7.03 -0.90 -2.89
C ASP A 15 -5.93 0.17 -2.82
N ILE A 16 -6.28 1.46 -2.63
CA ILE A 16 -5.28 2.52 -2.37
C ILE A 16 -4.64 2.31 -0.98
N THR A 17 -5.43 1.83 -0.01
CA THR A 17 -4.90 1.49 1.31
C THR A 17 -3.91 0.31 1.23
N LEU A 18 -4.19 -0.66 0.36
CA LEU A 18 -3.27 -1.77 0.08
C LEU A 18 -1.98 -1.30 -0.61
N LEU A 19 -2.08 -0.36 -1.56
CA LEU A 19 -0.90 0.26 -2.20
C LEU A 19 -0.01 0.97 -1.19
N ASP A 20 -0.61 1.81 -0.34
CA ASP A 20 0.10 2.56 0.69
C ASP A 20 0.79 1.59 1.67
N PHE A 21 0.10 0.51 2.07
CA PHE A 21 0.68 -0.53 2.93
C PHE A 21 1.84 -1.28 2.27
N PHE A 22 1.69 -1.65 0.99
CA PHE A 22 2.74 -2.33 0.23
C PHE A 22 3.97 -1.44 0.02
N LEU A 23 3.77 -0.21 -0.46
CA LEU A 23 4.85 0.74 -0.70
C LEU A 23 5.57 1.10 0.61
N TRP A 24 4.81 1.34 1.68
CA TRP A 24 5.37 1.59 3.00
C TRP A 24 6.13 0.37 3.53
N GLY A 25 5.63 -0.85 3.30
CA GLY A 25 6.31 -2.10 3.62
C GLY A 25 7.64 -2.25 2.88
N TYR A 26 7.65 -1.99 1.58
CA TYR A 26 8.84 -2.01 0.73
C TYR A 26 9.88 -0.99 1.18
N MET A 27 9.47 0.28 1.37
CA MET A 27 10.36 1.34 1.81
C MET A 27 10.98 1.02 3.17
N LYS A 28 10.21 0.48 4.12
CA LYS A 28 10.74 0.05 5.41
C LYS A 28 11.80 -1.05 5.27
N ASN A 29 11.60 -2.01 4.37
CA ASN A 29 12.58 -3.07 4.16
C ASN A 29 13.95 -2.50 3.75
N ILE A 30 13.96 -1.50 2.85
CA ILE A 30 15.19 -0.85 2.38
C ILE A 30 15.78 0.07 3.45
N VAL A 31 14.95 0.93 4.06
CA VAL A 31 15.42 1.92 5.04
C VAL A 31 16.01 1.24 6.27
N TYR A 32 15.37 0.17 6.75
CA TYR A 32 15.74 -0.55 7.96
C TYR A 32 16.51 -1.86 7.71
N GLN A 33 16.99 -2.11 6.49
CA GLN A 33 17.80 -3.30 6.16
C GLN A 33 19.03 -3.44 7.06
N SER A 34 19.59 -2.31 7.49
CA SER A 34 20.71 -2.22 8.42
C SER A 34 20.41 -1.18 9.50
N SER A 35 21.11 -1.24 10.64
CA SER A 35 20.98 -0.21 11.68
C SER A 35 21.28 1.17 11.10
N ILE A 36 20.50 2.16 11.51
CA ILE A 36 20.67 3.57 11.13
C ILE A 36 21.44 4.25 12.26
N ARG A 37 22.50 5.00 11.93
CA ARG A 37 23.40 5.62 12.92
C ARG A 37 23.07 7.07 13.19
N ASP A 38 22.58 7.79 12.19
CA ASP A 38 22.23 9.21 12.30
C ASP A 38 21.10 9.61 11.33
N THR A 39 20.52 10.79 11.55
CA THR A 39 19.46 11.40 10.74
C THR A 39 19.86 11.62 9.29
N ASP A 40 21.12 11.97 8.98
CA ASP A 40 21.56 12.12 7.59
C ASP A 40 21.58 10.79 6.82
N GLU A 41 21.97 9.71 7.51
CA GLU A 41 21.90 8.36 6.95
C GLU A 41 20.44 7.94 6.69
N LEU A 42 19.53 8.25 7.62
CA LEU A 42 18.09 8.01 7.42
C LEU A 42 17.57 8.73 6.16
N LYS A 43 17.87 10.02 6.00
CA LYS A 43 17.44 10.81 4.84
C LYS A 43 17.99 10.23 3.54
N SER A 44 19.27 9.86 3.51
CA SER A 44 19.92 9.25 2.35
C SER A 44 19.27 7.92 1.98
N ARG A 45 18.95 7.08 2.98
CA ARG A 45 18.29 5.79 2.75
C ARG A 45 16.84 5.93 2.32
N ILE A 46 16.10 6.92 2.81
CA ILE A 46 14.75 7.21 2.31
C ILE A 46 14.83 7.62 0.83
N ALA A 47 15.77 8.50 0.47
CA ALA A 47 15.96 8.89 -0.93
C ALA A 47 16.39 7.70 -1.81
N ALA A 48 17.25 6.82 -1.31
CA ALA A 48 17.65 5.60 -1.99
C ALA A 48 16.47 4.61 -2.14
N ALA A 49 15.63 4.45 -1.12
CA ALA A 49 14.44 3.60 -1.16
C ALA A 49 13.41 4.12 -2.18
N ILE A 50 13.24 5.44 -2.28
CA ILE A 50 12.38 6.07 -3.30
C ILE A 50 12.97 5.86 -4.70
N GLN A 51 14.29 5.99 -4.88
CA GLN A 51 14.93 5.74 -6.17
C GLN A 51 14.94 4.25 -6.55
N ALA A 52 15.06 3.36 -5.57
CA ALA A 52 15.00 1.90 -5.75
C ALA A 52 13.57 1.39 -5.91
N ALA A 53 12.55 2.20 -5.62
CA ALA A 53 11.18 1.89 -6.03
C ALA A 53 11.11 2.00 -7.55
N ASP A 54 11.38 0.87 -8.20
CA ASP A 54 11.47 0.81 -9.65
C ASP A 54 10.11 1.14 -10.29
N SER A 55 10.16 1.91 -11.37
CA SER A 55 8.98 2.30 -12.16
C SER A 55 8.19 1.07 -12.63
N ALA A 56 8.87 -0.04 -12.95
CA ALA A 56 8.21 -1.27 -13.36
C ALA A 56 7.53 -1.98 -12.17
N MET A 57 8.10 -1.90 -10.96
CA MET A 57 7.46 -2.41 -9.74
C MET A 57 6.18 -1.63 -9.44
N LEU A 58 6.25 -0.30 -9.45
CA LEU A 58 5.07 0.57 -9.27
C LEU A 58 4.00 0.32 -10.34
N HIS A 59 4.43 0.14 -11.59
CA HIS A 59 3.51 -0.15 -12.70
C HIS A 59 2.79 -1.50 -12.52
N ARG A 60 3.49 -2.56 -12.07
CA ARG A 60 2.87 -3.86 -11.77
C ARG A 60 1.86 -3.75 -10.64
N THR A 61 2.20 -3.05 -9.56
CA THR A 61 1.26 -2.84 -8.45
C THR A 61 0.04 -2.03 -8.89
N TRP A 62 0.23 -1.04 -9.76
CA TRP A 62 -0.86 -0.28 -10.36
C TRP A 62 -1.78 -1.14 -11.23
N LEU A 63 -1.21 -2.05 -12.03
CA LEU A 63 -1.99 -3.01 -12.83
C LEU A 63 -2.81 -3.96 -11.96
N GLU A 64 -2.23 -4.50 -10.89
CA GLU A 64 -2.94 -5.38 -9.95
C GLU A 64 -4.12 -4.67 -9.28
N ILE A 65 -3.94 -3.41 -8.87
CA ILE A 65 -5.01 -2.58 -8.31
C ILE A 65 -6.08 -2.29 -9.36
N SER A 66 -5.66 -1.93 -10.57
CA SER A 66 -6.60 -1.65 -11.67
C SER A 66 -7.42 -2.88 -12.02
N TYR A 67 -6.80 -4.06 -12.04
CA TYR A 67 -7.48 -5.34 -12.23
C TYR A 67 -8.50 -5.60 -11.12
N ARG A 68 -8.12 -5.41 -9.85
CA ARG A 68 -9.05 -5.58 -8.72
C ARG A 68 -10.23 -4.61 -8.78
N LEU A 69 -9.97 -3.35 -9.17
CA LEU A 69 -11.02 -2.36 -9.38
C LEU A 69 -11.96 -2.75 -10.53
N ASP A 70 -11.41 -3.26 -11.63
CA ASP A 70 -12.19 -3.73 -12.77
C ASP A 70 -13.06 -4.94 -12.40
N VAL A 71 -12.50 -5.89 -11.65
CA VAL A 71 -13.24 -7.03 -11.10
C VAL A 71 -14.36 -6.57 -10.15
N LEU A 72 -14.06 -5.69 -9.19
CA LEU A 72 -15.06 -5.16 -8.24
C LEU A 72 -16.19 -4.40 -8.95
N HIS A 73 -15.84 -3.66 -10.01
CA HIS A 73 -16.81 -2.95 -10.84
C HIS A 73 -17.67 -3.94 -11.64
N ALA A 74 -17.05 -4.95 -12.26
CA ALA A 74 -17.74 -5.97 -13.03
C ALA A 74 -18.65 -6.86 -12.16
N THR A 75 -18.30 -7.08 -10.90
CA THR A 75 -19.10 -7.91 -9.97
C THR A 75 -20.11 -7.11 -9.14
N ASN A 76 -20.25 -5.80 -9.36
CA ASN A 76 -21.19 -4.96 -8.64
C ASN A 76 -21.06 -5.07 -7.09
N GLY A 77 -19.84 -5.35 -6.60
CA GLY A 77 -19.56 -5.55 -5.18
C GLY A 77 -19.83 -6.95 -4.62
N VAL A 78 -20.14 -7.96 -5.45
CA VAL A 78 -20.17 -9.36 -5.01
C VAL A 78 -18.74 -9.86 -4.87
N HIS A 79 -18.36 -10.11 -3.61
CA HIS A 79 -17.05 -10.60 -3.20
C HIS A 79 -16.70 -11.91 -3.93
N ILE A 80 -15.67 -11.90 -4.78
CA ILE A 80 -15.10 -13.14 -5.33
C ILE A 80 -14.03 -13.60 -4.33
N GLU A 81 -14.34 -14.64 -3.56
CA GLU A 81 -13.31 -15.44 -2.90
C GLU A 81 -12.52 -16.16 -3.99
N ILE A 82 -11.23 -15.86 -4.11
CA ILE A 82 -10.30 -16.69 -4.85
C ILE A 82 -9.97 -17.86 -3.92
N VAL A 83 -10.61 -19.00 -4.16
CA VAL A 83 -10.30 -20.28 -3.52
C VAL A 83 -9.03 -20.83 -4.16
N GLU A 84 -8.05 -21.19 -3.32
CA GLU A 84 -6.82 -21.92 -3.69
C GLU A 84 -7.11 -23.29 -4.33
#